data_AF-A0A4R4PKZ4-F1
#
_entry.id   AF-A0A4R4PKZ4-F1
#
_cell.length_a   1.000
_cell.length_b   1.000
_cell.length_c   1.000
_cell.angle_alpha   90.00
_cell.angle_beta   90.00
_cell.angle_gamma   90.00
#
_symmetry.space_group_name_H-M   'P 1'
#
loop_
_entity.id
_entity.type
_entity.pdbx_description
1 polymer ?
#
loop_
_entity_poly.entity_id
_entity_poly.type
_entity_poly.pdbx_seq_one_letter_code
_entity_poly.pdbx_strand_id
1 'polypeptide(L)' 'MKRTTLTLPDELDTELRHEAARREITVSELVREALTMHLAEADIEQLR' A
#
# COMPACT_ATOMS: atom_id res chain seq x y z
N MET A 1 15.59 -4.89 0.27
CA MET A 1 14.14 -5.19 0.20
C MET A 1 13.88 -6.21 -0.89
N LYS A 2 12.87 -7.08 -0.72
CA LYS A 2 12.42 -7.97 -1.80
C LYS A 2 11.36 -7.25 -2.64
N ARG A 3 11.44 -7.38 -3.97
CA ARG A 3 10.45 -6.85 -4.91
C ARG A 3 9.43 -7.94 -5.21
N THR A 4 8.16 -7.60 -5.08
CA THR A 4 7.04 -8.48 -5.42
C THR A 4 6.20 -7.76 -6.48
N THR A 5 5.82 -8.48 -7.52
CA THR A 5 4.85 -8.00 -8.51
C THR A 5 3.48 -8.50 -8.12
N LEU A 6 2.50 -7.60 -8.03
CA LEU A 6 1.12 -7.89 -7.66
C LEU A 6 0.21 -7.43 -8.81
N THR A 7 -0.81 -8.21 -9.11
CA THR A 7 -1.86 -7.80 -10.05
C THR A 7 -2.96 -7.11 -9.27
N LEU A 8 -3.32 -5.89 -9.69
CA LEU A 8 -4.37 -5.08 -9.07
C LEU A 8 -5.45 -4.78 -10.12
N PRO A 9 -6.70 -4.50 -9.70
CA PRO A 9 -7.69 -3.90 -10.58
C PRO A 9 -7.19 -2.56 -11.14
N ASP A 10 -7.48 -2.26 -12.41
CA ASP A 10 -7.00 -1.05 -13.09
C ASP A 10 -7.46 0.25 -12.40
N GLU A 11 -8.66 0.24 -11.84
CA GLU A 11 -9.21 1.35 -11.06
C GLU A 11 -8.36 1.63 -9.83
N LEU A 12 -7.91 0.57 -9.14
CA LEU A 12 -7.07 0.71 -7.95
C LEU A 12 -5.66 1.21 -8.31
N ASP A 13 -5.07 0.74 -9.41
CA ASP A 13 -3.77 1.27 -9.88
C ASP A 13 -3.88 2.76 -10.22
N THR A 14 -4.99 3.18 -10.83
CA THR A 14 -5.27 4.59 -11.15
C THR A 14 -5.31 5.45 -9.89
N GLU A 15 -6.08 5.04 -8.88
CA GLU A 15 -6.17 5.76 -7.61
C GLU A 15 -4.82 5.81 -6.87
N LEU A 16 -4.07 4.70 -6.86
CA LEU A 16 -2.74 4.65 -6.25
C LEU A 16 -1.76 5.63 -6.91
N ARG A 17 -1.79 5.75 -8.25
CA ARG A 17 -0.94 6.71 -8.97
C ARG A 17 -1.32 8.15 -8.68
N HIS A 18 -2.63 8.46 -8.63
CA HIS A 18 -3.09 9.80 -8.27
C HIS A 18 -2.63 10.19 -6.87
N GLU A 19 -2.80 9.31 -5.89
CA GLU A 19 -2.43 9.61 -4.52
C GLU A 19 -0.91 9.68 -4.33
N ALA A 20 -0.15 8.82 -5.00
CA ALA A 20 1.31 8.88 -5.01
C ALA A 20 1.81 10.21 -5.60
N ALA A 21 1.24 10.65 -6.72
CA ALA A 21 1.57 11.94 -7.32
C ALA A 21 1.19 13.12 -6.42
N ARG A 22 0.01 13.07 -5.78
CA ARG A 22 -0.44 14.10 -4.84
C ARG A 22 0.48 14.26 -3.63
N ARG A 23 1.09 13.17 -3.17
CA ARG A 23 2.01 13.13 -2.02
C ARG A 23 3.49 13.28 -2.40
N GLU A 24 3.81 13.39 -3.69
CA GLU A 24 5.18 13.41 -4.21
C GLU A 24 6.03 12.19 -3.78
N ILE A 25 5.39 11.00 -3.67
CA ILE A 25 6.06 9.73 -3.34
C ILE A 25 5.85 8.70 -4.46
N THR A 26 6.56 7.58 -4.40
CA THR A 26 6.33 6.47 -5.34
C THR A 26 5.13 5.61 -4.92
N VAL A 27 4.49 4.97 -5.91
CA VAL A 27 3.43 3.97 -5.65
C VAL A 27 3.94 2.85 -4.72
N SER A 28 5.21 2.46 -4.84
CA SER A 28 5.80 1.43 -3.97
C SER A 28 5.96 1.88 -2.52
N GLU A 29 6.19 3.17 -2.27
CA GLU A 29 6.21 3.74 -0.92
C GLU A 29 4.80 3.82 -0.34
N LEU A 30 3.84 4.34 -1.12
CA LEU A 30 2.44 4.40 -0.71
C LEU A 30 1.88 3.01 -0.35
N VAL A 31 2.13 2.01 -1.21
CA VAL A 31 1.68 0.62 -0.96
C VAL A 31 2.36 0.03 0.28
N ARG A 32 3.64 0.34 0.52
CA ARG A 32 4.35 -0.13 1.72
C ARG A 32 3.75 0.47 2.99
N GLU A 33 3.46 1.77 2.99
CA GLU A 33 2.81 2.44 4.12
C GLU A 33 1.44 1.83 4.41
N ALA A 34 0.60 1.67 3.38
CA ALA A 34 -0.72 1.08 3.50
C ALA A 34 -0.67 -0.35 4.03
N LEU A 35 0.24 -1.19 3.50
CA LEU A 35 0.44 -2.56 4.00
C LEU A 35 0.92 -2.58 5.45
N THR A 36 1.81 -1.65 5.84
CA THR A 36 2.33 -1.59 7.21
C THR A 36 1.23 -1.20 8.20
N MET A 37 0.41 -0.21 7.85
CA MET A 37 -0.74 0.19 8.68
C MET A 37 -1.75 -0.95 8.82
N HIS A 38 -2.12 -1.58 7.71
CA HIS A 38 -3.12 -2.65 7.71
C HIS A 38 -2.66 -3.91 8.44
N LEU A 39 -1.38 -4.29 8.28
CA LEU A 39 -0.83 -5.44 9.00
C LEU A 39 -0.57 -5.14 10.48
N ALA A 40 -0.19 -3.90 10.84
CA ALA A 40 -0.07 -3.50 12.24
C ALA A 40 -1.42 -3.52 12.97
N GLU A 41 -2.50 -3.15 12.28
CA GLU A 41 -3.87 -3.30 12.80
C GLU A 41 -4.25 -4.78 12.99
N ALA A 42 -3.88 -5.64 12.04
CA ALA A 42 -4.13 -7.08 12.14
C ALA A 42 -3.36 -7.74 13.30
N ASP A 43 -2.12 -7.31 13.57
CA ASP A 43 -1.35 -7.78 14.72
C ASP A 43 -1.99 -7.35 16.06
N ILE A 44 -2.60 -6.16 16.11
CA ILE A 44 -3.34 -5.67 17.29
C ILE A 44 -4.63 -6.48 17.50
N GLU A 45 -5.34 -6.86 16.43
CA GLU A 45 -6.53 -7.72 16.56
C GLU A 45 -6.19 -9.14 17.02
N GLN A 46 -5.07 -9.72 16.58
CA GLN A 46 -4.65 -11.07 16.99
C GLN A 46 -4.19 -11.16 18.46
N LEU A 47 -3.88 -10.03 19.08
CA LEU A 47 -3.48 -9.93 20.49
C LEU A 47 -4.67 -9.67 21.45
N ARG A 48 -5.91 -9.66 20.94
CA ARG A 48 -7.13 -9.35 21.70
C ARG A 48 -8.00 -10.58 21.91
#